data_AF-A0A915ZEB6-F1
#
_entry.id   AF-A0A915ZEB6-F1
#
_cell.length_a   1.000
_cell.length_b   1.000
_cell.length_c   1.000
_cell.angle_alpha   90.00
_cell.angle_beta   90.00
_cell.angle_gamma   90.00
#
_symmetry.space_group_name_H-M   'P 1'
#
loop_
_entity.id
_entity.type
_entity.pdbx_description
1 polymer ?
#
loop_
_entity_poly.entity_id
_entity_poly.type
_entity_poly.pdbx_seq_one_letter_code
_entity_poly.pdbx_strand_id
1 'polypeptide(L)'
;MLMEKVLNKLANTEYWRQSYTQWDVISYLKKYSNDTKEERRAYSALGTELRVLFKNLKPKSKEGQKVRILKRQLKELKDSVLMVMKRH
;
A
#
# COMPACT_ATOMS: atom_id res chain seq x y z
N MET A 1 5.44 14.90 -4.42
CA MET A 1 4.34 15.00 -3.42
C MET A 1 3.04 14.75 -4.14
N LEU A 2 2.09 14.05 -3.51
CA LEU A 2 0.79 13.77 -4.13
C LEU A 2 -0.09 15.02 -4.17
N MET A 3 -0.85 15.18 -5.25
CA MET A 3 -1.88 16.22 -5.33
C MET A 3 -2.98 15.96 -4.31
N GLU A 4 -3.53 17.01 -3.69
CA GLU A 4 -4.61 16.90 -2.70
C GLU A 4 -5.85 16.14 -3.23
N LYS A 5 -6.17 16.30 -4.51
CA LYS A 5 -7.25 15.54 -5.18
C LYS A 5 -7.04 14.02 -5.13
N VAL A 6 -5.80 13.55 -5.08
CA VAL A 6 -5.46 12.13 -4.95
C VAL A 6 -5.48 11.73 -3.48
N LEU A 7 -4.93 12.57 -2.60
CA LEU A 7 -4.91 12.32 -1.16
C LEU A 7 -6.32 12.17 -0.59
N ASN A 8 -7.29 13.01 -0.99
CA ASN A 8 -8.68 12.94 -0.51
C ASN A 8 -9.41 11.63 -0.87
N LYS A 9 -8.82 10.78 -1.73
CA LYS A 9 -9.36 9.46 -2.08
C LYS A 9 -8.75 8.32 -1.27
N LEU A 10 -7.80 8.62 -0.38
CA LEU A 10 -7.07 7.65 0.44
C LEU A 10 -7.60 7.73 1.87
N ALA A 11 -7.62 6.58 2.56
CA ALA A 11 -8.06 6.51 3.96
C ALA A 11 -6.94 6.95 4.91
N ASN A 12 -5.70 6.59 4.59
CA ASN A 12 -4.52 6.84 5.40
C ASN A 12 -3.64 7.93 4.77
N THR A 13 -4.24 9.11 4.57
CA THR A 13 -3.62 10.23 3.85
C THR A 13 -2.28 10.67 4.43
N GLU A 14 -2.14 10.62 5.76
CA GLU A 14 -0.91 11.01 6.46
C GLU A 14 0.30 10.21 5.99
N TYR A 15 0.12 8.90 5.80
CA TYR A 15 1.18 8.05 5.27
C TYR A 15 1.58 8.44 3.84
N TRP A 16 0.62 8.82 3.00
CA TRP A 16 0.90 9.14 1.59
C TRP A 16 1.41 10.56 1.36
N ARG A 17 1.31 11.44 2.37
CA ARG A 17 1.88 12.80 2.35
C ARG A 17 3.41 12.80 2.39
N GLN A 18 4.03 11.76 2.93
CA GLN A 18 5.48 11.63 2.98
C GLN A 18 6.11 11.44 1.59
N SER A 19 7.45 11.54 1.51
CA SER A 19 8.16 11.33 0.24
C SER A 19 7.93 9.92 -0.31
N TYR A 20 7.82 9.79 -1.62
CA TYR A 20 7.65 8.48 -2.28
C TYR A 20 8.81 7.50 -1.99
N THR A 21 9.98 8.03 -1.63
CA THR A 21 11.14 7.22 -1.22
C THR A 21 10.88 6.48 0.10
N GLN A 22 10.01 7.01 0.96
CA GLN A 22 9.66 6.43 2.25
C GLN A 22 8.46 5.48 2.17
N TRP A 23 7.80 5.39 1.00
CA TRP A 23 6.70 4.44 0.84
C TRP A 23 7.23 3.00 0.83
N ASP A 24 6.66 2.18 1.68
CA ASP A 24 7.03 0.79 1.96
C ASP A 24 5.84 0.01 2.55
N VAL A 25 5.58 -1.18 2.00
CA VAL A 25 4.44 -2.02 2.38
C VAL A 25 4.51 -2.41 3.86
N ILE A 26 5.69 -2.81 4.34
CA ILE A 26 5.85 -3.30 5.71
C ILE A 26 5.64 -2.15 6.70
N SER A 27 6.20 -0.98 6.42
CA SER A 27 6.08 0.21 7.27
C SER A 27 4.64 0.69 7.34
N TYR A 28 3.89 0.63 6.23
CA TYR A 28 2.46 0.91 6.23
C TYR A 28 1.71 -0.09 7.13
N LEU A 29 1.93 -1.39 6.93
CA LEU A 29 1.25 -2.42 7.72
C LEU A 29 1.56 -2.28 9.20
N LYS A 30 2.83 -2.09 9.59
CA LYS A 30 3.23 -1.85 10.99
C LYS A 30 2.55 -0.63 11.62
N LYS A 31 2.34 0.44 10.85
CA LYS A 31 1.68 1.66 11.35
C LYS A 31 0.18 1.48 11.57
N TYR A 32 -0.47 0.63 10.77
CA TYR A 32 -1.92 0.50 10.71
C TYR A 32 -2.45 -0.89 11.12
N SER A 33 -1.60 -1.73 11.70
CA SER A 33 -1.93 -3.08 12.18
C SER A 33 -1.35 -3.27 13.57
N ASN A 34 -2.13 -3.02 14.62
CA ASN A 34 -1.69 -3.31 15.99
C ASN A 34 -1.95 -4.79 16.37
N ASP A 35 -2.93 -5.45 15.74
CA ASP A 35 -3.25 -6.86 15.94
C ASP A 35 -3.57 -7.61 14.63
N THR A 36 -3.61 -8.95 14.66
CA THR A 36 -3.86 -9.81 13.48
C THR A 36 -5.17 -9.51 12.73
N LYS A 37 -6.22 -9.08 13.44
CA LYS A 37 -7.50 -8.69 12.82
C LYS A 37 -7.38 -7.36 12.07
N GLU A 38 -6.53 -6.47 12.56
CA GLU A 38 -6.22 -5.19 11.94
C GLU A 38 -5.26 -5.37 10.77
N GLU A 39 -4.39 -6.38 10.79
CA GLU A 39 -3.48 -6.70 9.68
C GLU A 39 -4.22 -6.95 8.37
N ARG A 40 -5.26 -7.78 8.40
CA ARG A 40 -6.09 -8.05 7.21
C ARG A 40 -6.80 -6.80 6.70
N ARG A 41 -7.24 -5.92 7.61
CA ARG A 41 -7.88 -4.65 7.27
C ARG A 41 -6.87 -3.67 6.66
N ALA A 42 -5.71 -3.51 7.28
CA ALA A 42 -4.61 -2.67 6.81
C ALA A 42 -4.13 -3.13 5.43
N TYR A 43 -3.98 -4.44 5.23
CA TYR A 43 -3.64 -5.03 3.94
C TYR A 43 -4.68 -4.71 2.86
N SER A 44 -5.97 -4.89 3.18
CA SER A 44 -7.07 -4.60 2.25
C SER A 44 -7.17 -3.10 1.93
N ALA A 45 -6.97 -2.24 2.92
CA ALA A 45 -6.91 -0.79 2.76
C ALA A 45 -5.74 -0.40 1.86
N LEU A 46 -4.53 -0.89 2.14
CA LEU A 46 -3.34 -0.64 1.32
C LEU A 46 -3.54 -1.08 -0.13
N GLY A 47 -4.15 -2.23 -0.37
CA GLY A 47 -4.47 -2.70 -1.72
C GLY A 47 -5.45 -1.78 -2.47
N THR A 48 -6.42 -1.22 -1.75
CA THR A 48 -7.39 -0.26 -2.31
C THR A 48 -6.70 1.08 -2.63
N GLU A 49 -5.90 1.58 -1.71
CA GLU A 49 -5.16 2.83 -1.88
C GLU A 49 -4.13 2.77 -3.00
N LEU A 50 -3.35 1.68 -3.10
CA LEU A 50 -2.43 1.45 -4.21
C LEU A 50 -3.16 1.40 -5.56
N ARG A 51 -4.40 0.87 -5.60
CA ARG A 51 -5.21 0.88 -6.82
C ARG A 51 -5.65 2.29 -7.19
N VAL A 52 -6.04 3.12 -6.21
CA VAL A 52 -6.36 4.54 -6.43
C VAL A 52 -5.13 5.28 -6.94
N LEU A 53 -4.00 5.15 -6.26
CA LEU A 53 -2.74 5.77 -6.66
C LEU A 53 -2.32 5.35 -8.07
N PHE A 54 -2.40 4.06 -8.38
CA PHE A 54 -2.06 3.55 -9.71
C PHE A 54 -2.93 4.14 -10.83
N LYS A 55 -4.22 4.41 -10.56
CA LYS A 55 -5.13 5.01 -11.53
C LYS A 55 -4.94 6.52 -11.69
N ASN A 56 -4.48 7.21 -10.66
CA ASN A 56 -4.40 8.68 -10.65
C ASN A 56 -2.97 9.21 -10.89
N LEU A 57 -1.94 8.36 -10.81
CA LEU A 57 -0.55 8.75 -11.07
C LEU A 57 -0.11 8.43 -12.49
N LYS A 58 0.77 9.27 -13.03
CA LYS A 58 1.36 9.06 -14.35
C LYS A 58 2.26 7.81 -14.30
N PRO A 59 2.10 6.81 -15.21
CA PRO A 59 2.89 5.58 -15.18
C PRO A 59 4.40 5.79 -15.28
N LYS A 60 4.85 6.87 -15.93
CA LYS A 60 6.26 7.22 -16.11
C LYS A 60 6.81 8.10 -14.99
N SER A 61 6.01 8.54 -14.01
CA SER A 61 6.52 9.31 -12.87
C SER A 61 7.20 8.41 -11.83
N LYS A 62 8.06 9.01 -11.00
CA LYS A 62 8.75 8.30 -9.91
C LYS A 62 7.74 7.69 -8.93
N GLU A 63 6.68 8.43 -8.58
CA GLU A 63 5.60 7.93 -7.73
C GLU A 63 4.81 6.80 -8.40
N GLY A 64 4.53 6.89 -9.69
CA GLY A 64 3.82 5.85 -10.43
C GLY A 64 4.62 4.54 -10.52
N GLN A 65 5.93 4.64 -10.74
CA GLN A 65 6.83 3.48 -10.70
C GLN A 65 6.93 2.88 -9.29
N LYS A 66 7.03 3.72 -8.26
CA LYS A 66 7.05 3.25 -6.86
C LYS A 66 5.77 2.51 -6.50
N VAL A 67 4.60 3.02 -6.89
CA VAL A 67 3.30 2.37 -6.65
C VAL A 67 3.19 1.02 -7.38
N ARG A 68 3.77 0.88 -8.56
CA ARG A 68 3.87 -0.42 -9.25
C ARG A 68 4.67 -1.43 -8.44
N ILE A 69 5.82 -1.02 -7.91
CA ILE A 69 6.67 -1.85 -7.06
C ILE A 69 5.91 -2.28 -5.80
N LEU A 70 5.30 -1.32 -5.09
CA LEU A 70 4.52 -1.61 -3.87
C LEU A 70 3.36 -2.57 -4.14
N LYS A 71 2.66 -2.43 -5.27
CA LYS A 71 1.57 -3.33 -5.66
C LYS A 71 2.07 -4.75 -5.92
N ARG A 72 3.26 -4.90 -6.53
CA ARG A 72 3.89 -6.20 -6.74
C ARG A 72 4.30 -6.82 -5.40
N GLN A 73 4.97 -6.05 -4.53
CA GLN A 73 5.36 -6.50 -3.20
C GLN A 73 4.15 -6.93 -2.36
N LEU A 74 3.05 -6.16 -2.41
CA LEU A 74 1.82 -6.50 -1.70
C LEU A 74 1.24 -7.86 -2.17
N LYS A 75 1.32 -8.14 -3.48
CA LYS A 75 0.89 -9.43 -4.05
C LYS A 75 1.80 -10.57 -3.60
N GLU A 76 3.11 -10.38 -3.69
CA GLU A 76 4.11 -11.38 -3.25
C GLU A 76 3.93 -11.69 -1.75
N LEU A 77 3.69 -10.67 -0.91
CA LEU A 77 3.40 -10.85 0.51
C LEU A 77 2.12 -11.68 0.72
N LYS A 78 1.07 -11.45 -0.08
CA LYS A 78 -0.15 -12.25 -0.04
C LYS A 78 0.13 -13.71 -0.31
N ASP A 79 0.90 -13.97 -1.36
CA ASP A 79 1.20 -15.31 -1.84
C ASP A 79 2.07 -16.04 -0.81
N SER A 80 3.03 -15.36 -0.19
CA SER A 80 3.81 -15.90 0.94
C SER A 80 2.97 -16.16 2.19
N VAL A 81 2.11 -15.24 2.62
CA VAL A 81 1.24 -15.43 3.80
C VAL A 81 0.21 -16.54 3.56
N LEU A 82 -0.37 -16.63 2.36
CA LEU A 82 -1.26 -17.74 1.99
C LEU A 82 -0.53 -19.10 1.98
N MET A 83 0.74 -19.14 1.59
CA MET A 83 1.54 -20.38 1.66
C MET A 83 1.80 -20.82 3.10
N VAL A 84 2.00 -19.88 4.04
CA VAL A 84 2.17 -20.20 5.48
C VAL A 84 0.85 -20.67 6.10
N MET A 85 -0.28 -20.04 5.75
CA MET A 85 -1.61 -20.41 6.31
C MET A 85 -2.20 -21.71 5.75
N LYS A 86 -1.71 -22.24 4.62
CA LYS A 86 -2.18 -23.52 4.04
C LYS A 86 -1.43 -24.76 4.56
N ARG A 87 -0.48 -24.61 5.49
CA ARG A 87 0.35 -25.70 6.03
C ARG A 87 -0.10 -26.24 7.40
N HIS A 88 -1.27 -25.83 7.89
CA HIS A 88 -1.88 -26.38 9.11
C HIS A 88 -3.13 -27.19 8.81
#